data_AF-A0A559JDI7-F1
#
_entry.id   AF-A0A559JDI7-F1
#
_cell.length_a   1.000
_cell.length_b   1.000
_cell.length_c   1.000
_cell.angle_alpha   90.00
_cell.angle_beta   90.00
_cell.angle_gamma   90.00
#
_symmetry.space_group_name_H-M   'P 1'
#
loop_
_entity.id
_entity.type
_entity.pdbx_description
1 polymer ?
#
loop_
_entity_poly.entity_id
_entity_poly.type
_entity_poly.pdbx_seq_one_letter_code
_entity_poly.pdbx_strand_id
1 'polypeptide(L)'
;MDLHEWKEKHKARRGLAHFDSKVSLDQVWNYISDPRRVTMHGFYPFIHYTLSFRKYHEASVNKTKTKTREICYSAHIDRYIYQYYGFKLNQYYNLYVKDNGTDNAVIAYRDNLPKNNIHFAKRAIDFIKSNNECYMMIGDFTKFFDSLDHKYLKEMLCRLLGADKLPSDYYAVYKNITKYSLWNRDDLLALNGFTDKRKDVEAFNKLERAISLEQFKSLKKQCVKRNKNSFGIPQGSAISAVFSNIYMLDFDKLINDYIVENHGLYMRYCDDFIIILPKRTAEHFKMQFQHIRSVVDSVPKVELESEKTQIFEYSNGTIKSRNEDVLSNVKNGKDFMNYLGFTFDGRTVSIRDKTISKYYYRLYRKLKTVVRTNGITKKRNRISSRNIYEKYSIKGAAVGKRHQDGNFITYALKAERFFKGERAVALIRQRHMQKIRKQLKKVNNELSPHS
;
A
#
# COMPACT_ATOMS: atom_id res chain seq x y z
N MET A 1 2.18 -15.88 11.45
CA MET A 1 1.43 -15.30 12.58
C MET A 1 0.47 -16.36 13.08
N ASP A 2 0.47 -16.66 14.37
CA ASP A 2 -0.53 -17.57 14.93
C ASP A 2 -1.84 -16.84 15.29
N LEU A 3 -2.86 -17.59 15.73
CA LEU A 3 -4.16 -17.02 16.08
C LEU A 3 -4.08 -16.09 17.31
N HIS A 4 -3.21 -16.37 18.28
CA HIS A 4 -3.07 -15.55 19.48
C HIS A 4 -2.45 -14.20 19.15
N GLU A 5 -1.34 -14.19 18.41
CA GLU A 5 -0.72 -12.99 17.86
C GLU A 5 -1.70 -12.18 17.02
N TRP A 6 -2.49 -12.86 16.18
CA TRP A 6 -3.51 -12.21 15.37
C TRP A 6 -4.59 -11.53 16.23
N LYS A 7 -5.08 -12.19 17.28
CA LYS A 7 -6.07 -11.62 18.20
C LYS A 7 -5.54 -10.38 18.91
N GLU A 8 -4.34 -10.46 19.47
CA GLU A 8 -3.72 -9.32 20.18
C GLU A 8 -3.49 -8.12 19.24
N LYS A 9 -3.08 -8.37 17.99
CA LYS A 9 -2.95 -7.31 16.95
C LYS A 9 -4.28 -6.60 16.63
N HIS A 10 -5.41 -7.27 16.80
CA HIS A 10 -6.74 -6.77 16.40
C HIS A 10 -7.67 -6.46 17.58
N LYS A 11 -7.18 -6.50 18.82
CA LYS A 11 -7.96 -6.26 20.05
C LYS A 11 -8.55 -4.86 20.15
N ALA A 12 -7.85 -3.85 19.62
CA ALA A 12 -8.25 -2.46 19.74
C ALA A 12 -9.54 -2.15 18.95
N ARG A 13 -10.51 -1.51 19.63
CA ARG A 13 -11.73 -0.98 19.00
C ARG A 13 -11.34 0.13 18.01
N ARG A 14 -11.45 -0.16 16.72
CA ARG A 14 -11.29 0.81 15.63
C ARG A 14 -12.68 1.14 15.11
N GLY A 15 -12.99 2.40 14.81
CA GLY A 15 -14.28 2.71 14.23
C GLY A 15 -14.36 4.09 13.59
N LEU A 16 -14.48 4.09 12.27
CA LEU A 16 -15.17 5.15 11.54
C LEU A 16 -16.68 4.94 11.75
N ALA A 17 -17.51 5.98 11.74
CA ALA A 17 -18.94 5.77 11.95
C ALA A 17 -19.53 4.91 10.81
N HIS A 18 -20.40 3.96 11.15
CA HIS A 18 -21.03 3.05 10.21
C HIS A 18 -22.49 2.74 10.63
N PHE A 19 -23.19 1.90 9.88
CA PHE A 19 -24.59 1.53 10.19
C PHE A 19 -24.77 0.65 11.43
N ASP A 20 -23.70 0.00 11.91
CA ASP A 20 -23.68 -0.82 13.11
C ASP A 20 -22.93 -0.13 14.26
N SER A 21 -23.21 -0.57 15.48
CA SER A 21 -22.52 -0.09 16.67
C SER A 21 -21.06 -0.54 16.68
N LYS A 22 -20.17 0.27 17.24
CA LYS A 22 -18.75 -0.05 17.34
C LYS A 22 -18.56 -1.30 18.20
N VAL A 23 -17.72 -2.25 17.80
CA VAL A 23 -17.47 -3.48 18.58
C VAL A 23 -15.98 -3.79 18.70
N SER A 24 -15.59 -4.45 19.81
CA SER A 24 -14.26 -5.04 19.98
C SER A 24 -14.24 -6.47 19.44
N LEU A 25 -13.03 -7.01 19.22
CA LEU A 25 -12.87 -8.40 18.79
C LEU A 25 -13.47 -9.38 19.81
N ASP A 26 -13.23 -9.15 21.10
CA ASP A 26 -13.70 -10.04 22.17
C ASP A 26 -15.22 -10.16 22.20
N GLN A 27 -15.94 -9.06 21.92
CA GLN A 27 -17.40 -9.04 21.87
C GLN A 27 -17.98 -9.89 20.72
N VAL A 28 -17.27 -9.98 19.59
CA VAL A 28 -17.78 -10.66 18.38
C VAL A 28 -17.07 -11.97 18.07
N TRP A 29 -16.03 -12.35 18.83
CA TRP A 29 -15.19 -13.51 18.53
C TRP A 29 -16.02 -14.77 18.33
N ASN A 30 -16.86 -15.13 19.31
CA ASN A 30 -17.72 -16.31 19.25
C ASN A 30 -18.69 -16.29 18.06
N TYR A 31 -19.04 -15.10 17.56
CA TYR A 31 -19.89 -14.97 16.38
C TYR A 31 -19.09 -15.20 15.10
N ILE A 32 -17.98 -14.48 14.91
CA ILE A 32 -17.20 -14.52 13.65
C ILE A 32 -16.45 -15.85 13.47
N SER A 33 -16.18 -16.57 14.56
CA SER A 33 -15.49 -17.86 14.54
C SER A 33 -16.41 -19.04 14.24
N ASP A 34 -17.74 -18.87 14.26
CA ASP A 34 -18.71 -19.92 13.91
C ASP A 34 -19.06 -19.84 12.40
N PRO A 35 -18.67 -20.84 11.58
CA PRO A 35 -18.96 -20.86 10.14
C PRO A 35 -20.46 -20.79 9.79
N ARG A 36 -21.33 -21.35 10.65
CA ARG A 36 -22.79 -21.33 10.41
C ARG A 36 -23.34 -19.93 10.54
N ARG A 37 -22.87 -19.17 11.54
CA ARG A 37 -23.25 -17.77 11.73
C ARG A 37 -22.79 -16.90 10.57
N VAL A 38 -21.56 -17.11 10.09
CA VAL A 38 -21.02 -16.37 8.93
C VAL A 38 -21.76 -16.70 7.65
N THR A 39 -22.16 -17.97 7.45
CA THR A 39 -22.97 -18.38 6.29
C THR A 39 -24.30 -17.61 6.23
N MET A 40 -24.95 -17.40 7.37
CA MET A 40 -26.23 -16.68 7.48
C MET A 40 -26.08 -15.16 7.65
N HIS A 41 -24.86 -14.65 7.72
CA HIS A 41 -24.60 -13.26 8.07
C HIS A 41 -25.04 -12.29 6.96
N GLY A 42 -25.90 -11.34 7.30
CA GLY A 42 -26.28 -10.24 6.44
C GLY A 42 -25.28 -9.09 6.53
N PHE A 43 -24.50 -8.88 5.49
CA PHE A 43 -23.50 -7.82 5.45
C PHE A 43 -24.10 -6.46 5.06
N TYR A 44 -23.53 -5.39 5.64
CA TYR A 44 -23.89 -4.02 5.31
C TYR A 44 -23.22 -3.55 4.00
N PRO A 45 -23.78 -2.54 3.31
CA PRO A 45 -23.05 -1.82 2.28
C PRO A 45 -21.79 -1.19 2.88
N PHE A 46 -20.71 -1.16 2.10
CA PHE A 46 -19.53 -0.39 2.43
C PHE A 46 -19.85 1.10 2.36
N ILE A 47 -19.19 1.89 3.22
CA ILE A 47 -19.16 3.33 3.04
C ILE A 47 -17.99 3.70 2.13
N HIS A 48 -18.30 4.43 1.06
CA HIS A 48 -17.39 4.84 0.00
C HIS A 48 -17.00 6.32 0.13
N TYR A 49 -15.74 6.64 -0.15
CA TYR A 49 -15.30 8.02 -0.34
C TYR A 49 -14.06 8.08 -1.26
N THR A 50 -13.87 9.22 -1.92
CA THR A 50 -12.75 9.43 -2.84
C THR A 50 -11.64 10.25 -2.18
N LEU A 51 -10.42 9.70 -2.12
CA LEU A 51 -9.23 10.46 -1.73
C LEU A 51 -8.63 11.17 -2.94
N SER A 52 -8.54 12.50 -2.89
CA SER A 52 -7.89 13.30 -3.93
C SER A 52 -6.49 13.77 -3.50
N PHE A 53 -5.53 13.61 -4.41
CA PHE A 53 -4.15 14.04 -4.24
C PHE A 53 -3.72 14.92 -5.41
N ARG A 54 -3.10 16.07 -5.14
CA ARG A 54 -2.44 16.87 -6.19
C ARG A 54 -1.09 16.23 -6.53
N LYS A 55 -0.91 15.84 -7.81
CA LYS A 55 0.37 15.36 -8.36
C LYS A 55 0.97 16.50 -9.19
N TYR A 56 2.18 16.92 -8.85
CA TYR A 56 2.94 17.90 -9.63
C TYR A 56 3.57 17.21 -10.85
N HIS A 57 3.54 17.89 -12.00
CA HIS A 57 4.18 17.41 -13.22
C HIS A 57 5.69 17.68 -13.18
N GLU A 58 6.52 16.73 -13.63
CA GLU A 58 7.99 16.90 -13.64
C GLU A 58 8.43 18.01 -14.62
N ALA A 59 7.79 18.11 -15.78
CA ALA A 59 8.17 19.08 -16.81
C ALA A 59 7.61 20.51 -16.61
N SER A 60 6.69 20.71 -15.66
CA SER A 60 6.11 22.04 -15.43
C SER A 60 5.56 22.15 -14.01
N VAL A 61 6.24 22.95 -13.18
CA VAL A 61 5.90 23.17 -11.76
C VAL A 61 4.46 23.68 -11.58
N ASN A 62 3.89 24.33 -12.60
CA ASN A 62 2.56 24.92 -12.58
C ASN A 62 1.42 24.00 -13.06
N LYS A 63 1.69 22.84 -13.68
CA LYS A 63 0.63 21.89 -14.05
C LYS A 63 0.48 20.82 -12.95
N THR A 64 -0.67 20.80 -12.30
CA THR A 64 -1.03 19.76 -11.33
C THR A 64 -2.11 18.85 -11.89
N LYS A 65 -1.88 17.53 -11.89
CA LYS A 65 -2.91 16.52 -12.17
C LYS A 65 -3.50 16.03 -10.85
N THR A 66 -4.82 15.99 -10.73
CA THR A 66 -5.49 15.36 -9.59
C THR A 66 -5.45 13.85 -9.77
N LYS A 67 -4.89 13.14 -8.78
CA LYS A 67 -4.97 11.69 -8.67
C LYS A 67 -6.01 11.34 -7.61
N THR A 68 -7.04 10.62 -8.01
CA THR A 68 -8.07 10.11 -7.09
C THR A 68 -7.78 8.66 -6.71
N ARG A 69 -8.36 8.22 -5.59
CA ARG A 69 -8.41 6.82 -5.15
C ARG A 69 -9.75 6.58 -4.49
N GLU A 70 -10.47 5.59 -4.97
CA GLU A 70 -11.72 5.15 -4.35
C GLU A 70 -11.38 4.32 -3.10
N ILE A 71 -11.97 4.66 -1.96
CA ILE A 71 -11.76 3.93 -0.71
C ILE A 71 -13.11 3.50 -0.16
N CYS A 72 -13.16 2.26 0.29
CA CYS A 72 -14.32 1.65 0.92
C CYS A 72 -13.93 1.15 2.32
N TYR A 73 -14.82 1.29 3.29
CA TYR A 73 -14.69 0.63 4.59
C TYR A 73 -16.01 -0.03 4.99
N SER A 74 -15.90 -1.17 5.67
CA SER A 74 -17.05 -2.00 6.04
C SER A 74 -17.56 -1.68 7.45
N ALA A 75 -18.75 -2.21 7.74
CA ALA A 75 -19.30 -2.30 9.08
C ALA A 75 -18.33 -2.99 10.05
N HIS A 76 -18.55 -2.79 11.34
CA HIS A 76 -17.63 -3.22 12.38
C HIS A 76 -17.57 -4.73 12.52
N ILE A 77 -18.71 -5.42 12.55
CA ILE A 77 -18.73 -6.89 12.57
C ILE A 77 -18.23 -7.48 11.23
N ASP A 78 -18.67 -6.93 10.10
CA ASP A 78 -18.24 -7.32 8.75
C ASP A 78 -16.71 -7.23 8.61
N ARG A 79 -16.11 -6.18 9.15
CA ARG A 79 -14.66 -6.00 9.16
C ARG A 79 -13.98 -7.16 9.87
N TYR A 80 -14.45 -7.56 11.04
CA TYR A 80 -13.85 -8.66 11.78
C TYR A 80 -14.04 -10.01 11.06
N ILE A 81 -15.18 -10.23 10.40
CA ILE A 81 -15.37 -11.39 9.51
C ILE A 81 -14.30 -11.37 8.41
N TYR A 82 -14.16 -10.26 7.67
CA TYR A 82 -13.13 -10.14 6.63
C TYR A 82 -11.71 -10.30 7.17
N GLN A 83 -11.39 -9.75 8.33
CA GLN A 83 -10.08 -9.89 8.95
C GLN A 83 -9.80 -11.35 9.32
N TYR A 84 -10.77 -12.05 9.91
CA TYR A 84 -10.61 -13.43 10.35
C TYR A 84 -10.51 -14.39 9.17
N TYR A 85 -11.37 -14.26 8.16
CA TYR A 85 -11.29 -15.06 6.94
C TYR A 85 -10.05 -14.72 6.12
N GLY A 86 -9.63 -13.45 6.10
CA GLY A 86 -8.36 -13.05 5.51
C GLY A 86 -7.15 -13.66 6.21
N PHE A 87 -7.20 -13.83 7.53
CA PHE A 87 -6.18 -14.55 8.29
C PHE A 87 -6.18 -16.05 7.96
N LYS A 88 -7.34 -16.71 7.97
CA LYS A 88 -7.46 -18.13 7.60
C LYS A 88 -6.87 -18.38 6.21
N LEU A 89 -7.28 -17.57 5.23
CA LEU A 89 -6.78 -17.66 3.85
C LEU A 89 -5.28 -17.38 3.74
N ASN A 90 -4.72 -16.47 4.54
CA ASN A 90 -3.27 -16.27 4.57
C ASN A 90 -2.53 -17.52 5.06
N GLN A 91 -3.08 -18.27 6.01
CA GLN A 91 -2.44 -19.50 6.47
C GLN A 91 -2.37 -20.54 5.34
N TYR A 92 -3.49 -20.77 4.64
CA TYR A 92 -3.51 -21.63 3.45
C TYR A 92 -2.56 -21.11 2.36
N TYR A 93 -2.58 -19.81 2.08
CA TYR A 93 -1.73 -19.18 1.07
C TYR A 93 -0.25 -19.36 1.38
N ASN A 94 0.16 -19.18 2.64
CA ASN A 94 1.55 -19.32 3.06
C ASN A 94 2.06 -20.75 2.90
N LEU A 95 1.22 -21.75 3.16
CA LEU A 95 1.55 -23.16 2.88
C LEU A 95 1.68 -23.39 1.38
N TYR A 96 0.68 -22.96 0.60
CA TYR A 96 0.66 -23.13 -0.85
C TYR A 96 1.93 -22.59 -1.52
N VAL A 97 2.33 -21.36 -1.23
CA VAL A 97 3.51 -20.75 -1.87
C VAL A 97 4.82 -21.41 -1.44
N LYS A 98 4.87 -22.00 -0.24
CA LYS A 98 6.01 -22.79 0.22
C LYS A 98 6.10 -24.10 -0.57
N ASP A 99 4.99 -24.83 -0.66
CA ASP A 99 4.93 -26.13 -1.33
C ASP A 99 5.12 -26.02 -2.85
N ASN A 100 4.75 -24.88 -3.44
CA ASN A 100 4.90 -24.61 -4.88
C ASN A 100 6.15 -23.79 -5.23
N GLY A 101 7.08 -23.56 -4.30
CA GLY A 101 8.36 -22.89 -4.59
C GLY A 101 8.29 -21.39 -4.87
N THR A 102 7.16 -20.73 -4.61
CA THR A 102 6.96 -19.27 -4.83
C THR A 102 7.07 -18.43 -3.55
N ASP A 103 7.47 -19.03 -2.42
CA ASP A 103 7.61 -18.38 -1.11
C ASP A 103 8.51 -17.13 -1.14
N ASN A 104 9.54 -17.16 -1.98
CA ASN A 104 10.49 -16.08 -2.13
C ASN A 104 10.11 -15.04 -3.18
N ALA A 105 9.07 -15.30 -3.99
CA ALA A 105 8.59 -14.44 -5.06
C ALA A 105 7.51 -13.48 -4.58
N VAL A 106 6.50 -13.95 -3.85
CA VAL A 106 5.41 -13.08 -3.40
C VAL A 106 5.73 -12.49 -2.03
N ILE A 107 5.92 -11.17 -1.99
CA ILE A 107 6.50 -10.47 -0.83
C ILE A 107 5.53 -9.51 -0.14
N ALA A 108 4.36 -9.23 -0.73
CA ALA A 108 3.35 -8.35 -0.14
C ALA A 108 2.26 -9.11 0.62
N TYR A 109 1.71 -8.47 1.66
CA TYR A 109 0.53 -8.90 2.41
C TYR A 109 0.59 -10.29 3.06
N ARG A 110 1.79 -10.86 3.21
CA ARG A 110 2.01 -12.10 3.94
C ARG A 110 2.28 -11.83 5.41
N ASP A 111 1.68 -12.63 6.29
CA ASP A 111 1.76 -12.47 7.74
C ASP A 111 2.79 -13.40 8.41
N ASN A 112 3.53 -14.18 7.62
CA ASN A 112 4.60 -15.07 8.08
C ASN A 112 6.01 -14.56 7.72
N LEU A 113 6.14 -13.46 6.96
CA LEU A 113 7.44 -12.92 6.57
C LEU A 113 7.94 -11.89 7.60
N PRO A 114 9.06 -12.12 8.31
CA PRO A 114 9.67 -11.14 9.20
C PRO A 114 10.46 -10.05 8.43
N LYS A 115 10.11 -9.81 7.16
CA LYS A 115 10.79 -8.90 6.24
C LYS A 115 9.91 -7.67 5.97
N ASN A 116 10.53 -6.60 5.51
CA ASN A 116 9.85 -5.38 5.09
C ASN A 116 10.48 -4.86 3.79
N ASN A 117 9.92 -3.78 3.25
CA ASN A 117 10.35 -3.18 1.98
C ASN A 117 11.86 -2.92 1.88
N ILE A 118 12.55 -2.61 2.99
CA ILE A 118 14.01 -2.42 3.00
C ILE A 118 14.73 -3.72 2.65
N HIS A 119 14.28 -4.85 3.19
CA HIS A 119 14.88 -6.16 2.94
C HIS A 119 14.74 -6.56 1.47
N PHE A 120 13.54 -6.39 0.91
CA PHE A 120 13.25 -6.77 -0.47
C PHE A 120 13.96 -5.84 -1.48
N ALA A 121 14.02 -4.53 -1.19
CA ALA A 121 14.82 -3.60 -1.98
C ALA A 121 16.29 -3.98 -1.97
N LYS A 122 16.84 -4.32 -0.79
CA LYS A 122 18.23 -4.77 -0.67
C LYS A 122 18.47 -6.05 -1.46
N ARG A 123 17.59 -7.05 -1.34
CA ARG A 123 17.68 -8.31 -2.08
C ARG A 123 17.75 -8.09 -3.60
N ALA A 124 16.89 -7.23 -4.15
CA ALA A 124 16.93 -6.90 -5.58
C ALA A 124 18.26 -6.26 -5.96
N ILE A 125 18.70 -5.25 -5.22
CA ILE A 125 19.92 -4.49 -5.53
C ILE A 125 21.18 -5.36 -5.38
N ASP A 126 21.26 -6.18 -4.34
CA ASP A 126 22.36 -7.13 -4.15
C ASP A 126 22.43 -8.12 -5.32
N PHE A 127 21.28 -8.64 -5.76
CA PHE A 127 21.20 -9.56 -6.90
C PHE A 127 21.66 -8.91 -8.21
N ILE A 128 21.32 -7.64 -8.42
CA ILE A 128 21.82 -6.87 -9.58
C ILE A 128 23.35 -6.74 -9.49
N LYS A 129 23.87 -6.32 -8.33
CA LYS A 129 25.31 -6.14 -8.12
C LYS A 129 26.10 -7.44 -8.27
N SER A 130 25.53 -8.60 -7.91
CA SER A 130 26.22 -9.89 -8.04
C SER A 130 26.28 -10.45 -9.45
N ASN A 131 25.38 -10.04 -10.36
CA ASN A 131 25.32 -10.59 -11.72
C ASN A 131 26.20 -9.85 -12.73
N ASN A 132 26.84 -8.73 -12.37
CA ASN A 132 27.66 -7.81 -13.19
C ASN A 132 26.97 -7.22 -14.44
N GLU A 133 26.22 -8.02 -15.18
CA GLU A 133 25.37 -7.66 -16.31
C GLU A 133 23.99 -8.33 -16.22
N CYS A 134 22.93 -7.53 -16.22
CA CYS A 134 21.56 -8.04 -16.19
C CYS A 134 20.56 -7.06 -16.80
N TYR A 135 19.43 -7.59 -17.24
CA TYR A 135 18.24 -6.78 -17.53
C TYR A 135 17.29 -6.78 -16.35
N MET A 136 16.63 -5.65 -16.12
CA MET A 136 15.63 -5.48 -15.07
C MET A 136 14.33 -5.00 -15.70
N MET A 137 13.22 -5.62 -15.30
CA MET A 137 11.87 -5.18 -15.62
C MET A 137 11.13 -4.86 -14.33
N ILE A 138 10.66 -3.63 -14.18
CA ILE A 138 9.72 -3.24 -13.13
C ILE A 138 8.37 -3.02 -13.78
N GLY A 139 7.37 -3.82 -13.38
CA GLY A 139 6.00 -3.72 -13.87
C GLY A 139 5.02 -3.27 -12.79
N ASP A 140 3.88 -2.74 -13.24
CA ASP A 140 2.72 -2.34 -12.43
C ASP A 140 1.46 -2.74 -13.20
N PHE A 141 0.44 -3.27 -12.51
CA PHE A 141 -0.83 -3.65 -13.13
C PHE A 141 -1.86 -2.51 -13.10
N THR A 142 -2.54 -2.29 -14.24
CA THR A 142 -3.54 -1.23 -14.38
C THR A 142 -4.77 -1.51 -13.51
N LYS A 143 -5.12 -0.59 -12.60
CA LYS A 143 -6.34 -0.63 -11.77
C LYS A 143 -6.61 -1.99 -11.11
N PHE A 144 -5.56 -2.66 -10.64
CA PHE A 144 -5.57 -4.08 -10.24
C PHE A 144 -6.78 -4.53 -9.41
N PHE A 145 -7.10 -3.86 -8.29
CA PHE A 145 -8.25 -4.25 -7.45
C PHE A 145 -9.61 -4.06 -8.16
N ASP A 146 -9.72 -3.04 -9.01
CA ASP A 146 -10.95 -2.70 -9.71
C ASP A 146 -11.19 -3.59 -10.93
N SER A 147 -10.18 -4.36 -11.38
CA SER A 147 -10.26 -5.21 -12.57
C SER A 147 -10.44 -6.71 -12.29
N LEU A 148 -10.18 -7.19 -11.06
CA LEU A 148 -10.18 -8.64 -10.75
C LEU A 148 -11.48 -9.33 -11.16
N ASP A 149 -11.39 -10.33 -12.04
CA ASP A 149 -12.53 -11.11 -12.49
C ASP A 149 -13.11 -11.98 -11.37
N HIS A 150 -14.42 -11.91 -11.15
CA HIS A 150 -15.06 -12.61 -10.03
C HIS A 150 -15.02 -14.13 -10.21
N LYS A 151 -15.19 -14.63 -11.42
CA LYS A 151 -15.22 -16.08 -11.68
C LYS A 151 -13.83 -16.66 -11.46
N TYR A 152 -12.82 -16.06 -12.06
CA TYR A 152 -11.43 -16.50 -11.89
C TYR A 152 -10.95 -16.39 -10.44
N LEU A 153 -11.30 -15.31 -9.71
CA LEU A 153 -11.01 -15.20 -8.28
C LEU A 153 -11.61 -16.37 -7.47
N LYS A 154 -12.82 -16.80 -7.81
CA LYS A 154 -13.47 -17.94 -7.15
C LYS A 154 -12.73 -19.24 -7.42
N GLU A 155 -12.31 -19.45 -8.67
CA GLU A 155 -11.53 -20.62 -9.09
C GLU A 155 -10.20 -20.68 -8.32
N MET A 156 -9.49 -19.55 -8.20
CA MET A 156 -8.25 -19.49 -7.42
C MET A 156 -8.45 -19.73 -5.93
N LEU A 157 -9.57 -19.27 -5.35
CA LEU A 157 -9.92 -19.58 -3.96
C LEU A 157 -10.23 -21.07 -3.77
N CYS A 158 -10.97 -21.69 -4.71
CA CYS A 158 -11.22 -23.13 -4.72
C CYS A 158 -9.90 -23.92 -4.82
N ARG A 159 -9.02 -23.53 -5.74
CA ARG A 159 -7.68 -24.11 -5.92
C ARG A 159 -6.85 -24.05 -4.65
N LEU A 160 -6.80 -22.88 -3.99
CA LEU A 160 -6.06 -22.72 -2.74
C LEU A 160 -6.56 -23.64 -1.63
N LEU A 161 -7.89 -23.80 -1.53
CA LEU A 161 -8.54 -24.60 -0.50
C LEU A 161 -8.59 -26.10 -0.85
N GLY A 162 -8.16 -26.50 -2.05
CA GLY A 162 -8.25 -27.87 -2.54
C GLY A 162 -9.70 -28.38 -2.62
N ALA A 163 -10.65 -27.51 -2.98
CA ALA A 163 -12.08 -27.84 -2.99
C ALA A 163 -12.74 -27.51 -4.33
N ASP A 164 -13.62 -28.39 -4.83
CA ASP A 164 -14.37 -28.16 -6.07
C ASP A 164 -15.27 -26.92 -5.99
N LYS A 165 -15.81 -26.66 -4.80
CA LYS A 165 -16.67 -25.51 -4.50
C LYS A 165 -16.25 -24.89 -3.17
N LEU A 166 -16.34 -23.57 -3.08
CA LEU A 166 -16.11 -22.86 -1.83
C LEU A 166 -17.07 -23.35 -0.74
N PRO A 167 -16.58 -23.65 0.47
CA PRO A 167 -17.45 -23.90 1.62
C PRO A 167 -18.39 -22.72 1.86
N SER A 168 -19.57 -22.98 2.45
CA SER A 168 -20.68 -22.02 2.50
C SER A 168 -20.32 -20.68 3.15
N ASP A 169 -19.50 -20.72 4.20
CA ASP A 169 -19.01 -19.57 4.94
C ASP A 169 -18.00 -18.74 4.13
N TYR A 170 -17.04 -19.41 3.45
CA TYR A 170 -16.12 -18.76 2.51
C TYR A 170 -16.85 -18.17 1.31
N TYR A 171 -17.86 -18.87 0.78
CA TYR A 171 -18.68 -18.39 -0.32
C TYR A 171 -19.48 -17.15 0.09
N ALA A 172 -20.03 -17.11 1.31
CA ALA A 172 -20.73 -15.92 1.81
C ALA A 172 -19.82 -14.68 1.84
N VAL A 173 -18.58 -14.85 2.32
CA VAL A 173 -17.56 -13.79 2.32
C VAL A 173 -17.15 -13.38 0.90
N TYR A 174 -16.84 -14.34 0.03
CA TYR A 174 -16.50 -14.11 -1.38
C TYR A 174 -17.63 -13.37 -2.10
N LYS A 175 -18.87 -13.83 -1.94
CA LYS A 175 -20.07 -13.26 -2.57
C LYS A 175 -20.24 -11.80 -2.18
N ASN A 176 -20.05 -11.47 -0.90
CA ASN A 176 -20.21 -10.11 -0.45
C ASN A 176 -19.06 -9.18 -0.85
N ILE A 177 -17.83 -9.68 -0.99
CA ILE A 177 -16.70 -8.90 -1.51
C ILE A 177 -16.81 -8.65 -3.01
N THR A 178 -17.39 -9.57 -3.78
CA THR A 178 -17.54 -9.44 -5.24
C THR A 178 -18.82 -8.70 -5.62
N LYS A 179 -19.94 -9.02 -4.96
CA LYS A 179 -21.25 -8.35 -5.12
C LYS A 179 -21.49 -7.30 -4.03
N TYR A 180 -20.42 -6.59 -3.67
CA TYR A 180 -20.46 -5.54 -2.67
C TYR A 180 -21.43 -4.43 -3.07
N SER A 181 -21.87 -3.68 -2.06
CA SER A 181 -22.70 -2.50 -2.26
C SER A 181 -22.11 -1.31 -1.53
N LEU A 182 -22.43 -0.11 -1.98
CA LEU A 182 -21.82 1.14 -1.58
C LEU A 182 -22.88 2.14 -1.13
N TRP A 183 -22.54 2.93 -0.12
CA TRP A 183 -23.20 4.18 0.22
C TRP A 183 -22.14 5.29 0.27
N ASN A 184 -22.34 6.40 -0.44
CA ASN A 184 -21.39 7.50 -0.42
C ASN A 184 -21.36 8.16 0.96
N ARG A 185 -20.16 8.35 1.52
CA ARG A 185 -19.95 9.03 2.79
C ARG A 185 -20.50 10.46 2.77
N ASP A 186 -20.41 11.16 1.63
CA ASP A 186 -20.85 12.55 1.54
C ASP A 186 -22.36 12.67 1.77
N ASP A 187 -23.15 11.68 1.30
CA ASP A 187 -24.58 11.60 1.58
C ASP A 187 -24.84 11.40 3.09
N LEU A 188 -24.05 10.55 3.75
CA LEU A 188 -24.16 10.31 5.18
C LEU A 188 -23.75 11.53 6.02
N LEU A 189 -22.73 12.27 5.59
CA LEU A 189 -22.34 13.54 6.22
C LEU A 189 -23.49 14.54 6.12
N ALA A 190 -24.07 14.71 4.93
CA ALA A 190 -25.19 15.63 4.71
C ALA A 190 -26.42 15.28 5.58
N LEU A 191 -26.78 14.00 5.67
CA LEU A 191 -27.88 13.51 6.53
C LEU A 191 -27.67 13.82 8.03
N ASN A 192 -26.42 14.03 8.44
CA ASN A 192 -26.05 14.37 9.82
C ASN A 192 -25.67 15.86 10.00
N GLY A 193 -25.90 16.70 8.99
CA GLY A 193 -25.55 18.12 9.05
C GLY A 193 -24.04 18.42 9.02
N PHE A 194 -23.22 17.48 8.55
CA PHE A 194 -21.77 17.61 8.43
C PHE A 194 -21.32 17.89 7.00
N THR A 195 -20.13 18.49 6.85
CA THR A 195 -19.46 18.66 5.55
C THR A 195 -18.26 17.71 5.40
N ASP A 196 -17.67 17.60 4.19
CA ASP A 196 -16.42 16.85 3.98
C ASP A 196 -15.15 17.57 4.51
N LYS A 197 -15.34 18.60 5.36
CA LYS A 197 -14.22 19.23 6.05
C LYS A 197 -13.69 18.26 7.11
N ARG A 198 -12.36 18.22 7.25
CA ARG A 198 -11.67 17.34 8.20
C ARG A 198 -12.26 17.32 9.62
N LYS A 199 -12.63 18.49 10.18
CA LYS A 199 -13.18 18.58 11.54
C LYS A 199 -14.54 17.89 11.64
N ASP A 200 -15.39 18.07 10.65
CA ASP A 200 -16.74 17.51 10.59
C ASP A 200 -16.66 16.00 10.36
N VAL A 201 -15.76 15.53 9.48
CA VAL A 201 -15.47 14.11 9.32
C VAL A 201 -14.94 13.49 10.62
N GLU A 202 -14.07 14.18 11.36
CA GLU A 202 -13.60 13.72 12.68
C GLU A 202 -14.74 13.67 13.71
N ALA A 203 -15.70 14.60 13.66
CA ALA A 203 -16.89 14.61 14.53
C ALA A 203 -17.89 13.50 14.15
N PHE A 204 -18.21 13.35 12.86
CA PHE A 204 -19.04 12.28 12.32
C PHE A 204 -18.53 10.90 12.77
N ASN A 205 -17.22 10.66 12.68
CA ASN A 205 -16.64 9.38 13.09
C ASN A 205 -16.70 9.11 14.60
N LYS A 206 -17.02 10.10 15.44
CA LYS A 206 -17.27 9.89 16.88
C LYS A 206 -18.65 9.34 17.15
N LEU A 207 -19.62 9.53 16.25
CA LEU A 207 -20.96 8.96 16.40
C LEU A 207 -20.88 7.44 16.60
N GLU A 208 -21.80 6.90 17.41
CA GLU A 208 -21.87 5.45 17.63
C GLU A 208 -22.34 4.72 16.38
N ARG A 209 -23.26 5.33 15.62
CA ARG A 209 -23.70 4.92 14.29
C ARG A 209 -23.78 6.14 13.37
N ALA A 210 -23.55 5.93 12.08
CA ALA A 210 -23.68 6.95 11.05
C ALA A 210 -25.12 7.45 10.90
N ILE A 211 -26.10 6.57 11.03
CA ILE A 211 -27.55 6.86 11.01
C ILE A 211 -28.29 5.83 11.87
N SER A 212 -29.54 6.09 12.24
CA SER A 212 -30.37 5.11 12.95
C SER A 212 -30.73 3.92 12.06
N LEU A 213 -31.11 2.79 12.68
CA LEU A 213 -31.53 1.60 11.92
C LEU A 213 -32.80 1.86 11.11
N GLU A 214 -33.70 2.69 11.62
CA GLU A 214 -34.93 3.08 10.94
C GLU A 214 -34.65 3.92 9.70
N GLN A 215 -33.78 4.94 9.83
CA GLN A 215 -33.28 5.74 8.70
C GLN A 215 -32.58 4.87 7.65
N PHE A 216 -31.75 3.91 8.09
CA PHE A 216 -31.12 2.98 7.16
C PHE A 216 -32.17 2.17 6.39
N LYS A 217 -33.18 1.62 7.08
CA LYS A 217 -34.23 0.81 6.46
C LYS A 217 -35.05 1.60 5.44
N SER A 218 -35.37 2.87 5.72
CA SER A 218 -36.15 3.73 4.81
C SER A 218 -35.33 4.17 3.60
N LEU A 219 -34.07 4.55 3.79
CA LEU A 219 -33.24 5.14 2.74
C LEU A 219 -32.45 4.13 1.91
N LYS A 220 -32.25 2.89 2.39
CA LYS A 220 -31.36 1.90 1.72
C LYS A 220 -31.69 1.68 0.25
N LYS A 221 -32.97 1.71 -0.14
CA LYS A 221 -33.39 1.45 -1.52
C LYS A 221 -32.90 2.54 -2.48
N GLN A 222 -32.81 3.77 -2.01
CA GLN A 222 -32.43 4.94 -2.80
C GLN A 222 -30.91 5.15 -2.79
N CYS A 223 -30.26 4.98 -1.64
CA CYS A 223 -28.87 5.38 -1.46
C CYS A 223 -27.85 4.26 -1.73
N VAL A 224 -28.25 2.98 -1.62
CA VAL A 224 -27.32 1.85 -1.76
C VAL A 224 -27.14 1.47 -3.23
N LYS A 225 -25.91 1.55 -3.71
CA LYS A 225 -25.52 1.16 -5.07
C LYS A 225 -24.79 -0.17 -5.06
N ARG A 226 -25.30 -1.18 -5.76
CA ARG A 226 -24.65 -2.50 -5.87
C ARG A 226 -23.61 -2.53 -6.99
N ASN A 227 -22.52 -3.26 -6.79
CA ASN A 227 -21.62 -3.62 -7.89
C ASN A 227 -22.34 -4.59 -8.83
N LYS A 228 -22.70 -4.10 -10.02
CA LYS A 228 -23.34 -4.91 -11.08
C LYS A 228 -22.32 -5.63 -11.96
N ASN A 229 -21.05 -5.27 -11.87
CA ASN A 229 -20.01 -5.86 -12.70
C ASN A 229 -19.71 -7.31 -12.30
N SER A 230 -19.14 -8.06 -13.24
CA SER A 230 -18.55 -9.38 -13.00
C SER A 230 -17.09 -9.31 -12.52
N PHE A 231 -16.61 -8.11 -12.17
CA PHE A 231 -15.23 -7.85 -11.81
C PHE A 231 -15.13 -6.72 -10.76
N GLY A 232 -13.95 -6.59 -10.17
CA GLY A 232 -13.58 -5.58 -9.18
C GLY A 232 -13.95 -5.98 -7.74
N ILE A 233 -13.07 -5.63 -6.80
CA ILE A 233 -13.27 -5.82 -5.35
C ILE A 233 -12.99 -4.51 -4.59
N PRO A 234 -13.66 -4.26 -3.45
CA PRO A 234 -13.55 -2.99 -2.74
C PRO A 234 -12.13 -2.76 -2.20
N GLN A 235 -11.51 -1.65 -2.60
CA GLN A 235 -10.25 -1.19 -2.02
C GLN A 235 -10.46 -0.66 -0.60
N GLY A 236 -9.83 -1.29 0.39
CA GLY A 236 -9.93 -0.92 1.81
C GLY A 236 -10.62 -1.96 2.70
N SER A 237 -11.21 -3.01 2.12
CA SER A 237 -11.61 -4.19 2.89
C SER A 237 -10.38 -4.95 3.42
N ALA A 238 -10.52 -5.55 4.60
CA ALA A 238 -9.44 -6.26 5.26
C ALA A 238 -9.02 -7.57 4.56
N ILE A 239 -9.86 -8.11 3.67
CA ILE A 239 -9.61 -9.35 2.93
C ILE A 239 -9.10 -9.12 1.50
N SER A 240 -9.33 -7.93 0.91
CA SER A 240 -8.99 -7.67 -0.49
C SER A 240 -7.51 -7.90 -0.80
N ALA A 241 -6.63 -7.63 0.16
CA ALA A 241 -5.19 -7.80 0.03
C ALA A 241 -4.78 -9.29 -0.13
N VAL A 242 -5.42 -10.22 0.60
CA VAL A 242 -5.12 -11.65 0.41
C VAL A 242 -5.80 -12.17 -0.85
N PHE A 243 -7.00 -11.69 -1.19
CA PHE A 243 -7.66 -12.04 -2.46
C PHE A 243 -6.80 -11.65 -3.67
N SER A 244 -6.15 -10.49 -3.64
CA SER A 244 -5.26 -10.08 -4.73
C SER A 244 -4.00 -10.93 -4.85
N ASN A 245 -3.54 -11.55 -3.77
CA ASN A 245 -2.45 -12.52 -3.83
C ASN A 245 -2.93 -13.87 -4.37
N ILE A 246 -4.09 -14.33 -3.90
CA ILE A 246 -4.72 -15.59 -4.33
C ILE A 246 -5.06 -15.53 -5.82
N TYR A 247 -5.52 -14.39 -6.31
CA TYR A 247 -5.81 -14.17 -7.72
C TYR A 247 -4.61 -14.47 -8.64
N MET A 248 -3.39 -14.24 -8.14
CA MET A 248 -2.16 -14.36 -8.92
C MET A 248 -1.44 -15.69 -8.69
N LEU A 249 -2.06 -16.70 -8.07
CA LEU A 249 -1.39 -17.97 -7.72
C LEU A 249 -0.71 -18.64 -8.90
N ASP A 250 -1.45 -18.87 -9.98
CA ASP A 250 -0.93 -19.56 -11.17
C ASP A 250 0.07 -18.69 -11.93
N PHE A 251 -0.22 -17.38 -12.02
CA PHE A 251 0.70 -16.39 -12.59
C PHE A 251 2.06 -16.37 -11.88
N ASP A 252 2.05 -16.29 -10.55
CA ASP A 252 3.26 -16.24 -9.74
C ASP A 252 4.09 -17.51 -9.91
N LYS A 253 3.44 -18.66 -10.05
CA LYS A 253 4.11 -19.94 -10.31
C LYS A 253 4.79 -19.94 -11.68
N LEU A 254 4.03 -19.67 -12.73
CA LEU A 254 4.53 -19.66 -14.12
C LEU A 254 5.70 -18.68 -14.30
N ILE A 255 5.57 -17.46 -13.80
CA ILE A 255 6.66 -16.47 -13.87
C ILE A 255 7.84 -16.92 -13.02
N ASN A 256 7.63 -17.37 -11.78
CA ASN A 256 8.74 -17.73 -10.91
C ASN A 256 9.54 -18.92 -11.47
N ASP A 257 8.88 -19.95 -11.97
CA ASP A 257 9.54 -21.12 -12.58
C ASP A 257 10.43 -20.67 -13.75
N TYR A 258 9.85 -19.94 -14.70
CA TYR A 258 10.57 -19.43 -15.86
C TYR A 258 11.79 -18.57 -15.47
N ILE A 259 11.62 -17.67 -14.50
CA ILE A 259 12.69 -16.79 -14.05
C ILE A 259 13.78 -17.55 -13.30
N VAL A 260 13.43 -18.52 -12.46
CA VAL A 260 14.40 -19.36 -11.74
C VAL A 260 15.21 -20.24 -12.69
N GLU A 261 14.56 -20.84 -13.69
CA GLU A 261 15.22 -21.62 -14.76
C GLU A 261 16.23 -20.76 -15.54
N ASN A 262 15.94 -19.47 -15.70
CA ASN A 262 16.85 -18.50 -16.34
C ASN A 262 17.82 -17.84 -15.35
N HIS A 263 18.01 -18.42 -14.15
CA HIS A 263 18.88 -17.92 -13.07
C HIS A 263 18.60 -16.46 -12.66
N GLY A 264 17.35 -16.04 -12.77
CA GLY A 264 16.89 -14.70 -12.43
C GLY A 264 16.27 -14.57 -11.05
N LEU A 265 15.79 -13.37 -10.76
CA LEU A 265 15.06 -13.03 -9.55
C LEU A 265 13.71 -12.40 -9.90
N TYR A 266 12.64 -12.99 -9.39
CA TYR A 266 11.30 -12.44 -9.45
C TYR A 266 10.80 -12.07 -8.05
N MET A 267 10.21 -10.89 -7.90
CA MET A 267 9.47 -10.51 -6.69
C MET A 267 8.23 -9.67 -7.01
N ARG A 268 7.05 -10.09 -6.51
CA ARG A 268 5.79 -9.35 -6.63
C ARG A 268 5.36 -8.73 -5.30
N TYR A 269 5.11 -7.43 -5.34
CA TYR A 269 4.55 -6.63 -4.26
C TYR A 269 3.14 -6.14 -4.65
N CYS A 270 2.13 -6.99 -4.46
CA CYS A 270 0.74 -6.70 -4.84
C CYS A 270 0.59 -6.44 -6.35
N ASP A 271 0.42 -5.17 -6.73
CA ASP A 271 0.24 -4.67 -8.09
C ASP A 271 1.56 -4.37 -8.79
N ASP A 272 2.63 -4.16 -8.02
CA ASP A 272 3.99 -3.92 -8.52
C ASP A 272 4.78 -5.24 -8.56
N PHE A 273 5.68 -5.41 -9.52
CA PHE A 273 6.66 -6.51 -9.52
C PHE A 273 8.01 -6.09 -10.09
N ILE A 274 9.03 -6.86 -9.77
CA ILE A 274 10.37 -6.76 -10.35
C ILE A 274 10.82 -8.13 -10.85
N ILE A 275 11.41 -8.13 -12.05
CA ILE A 275 12.11 -9.27 -12.64
C ILE A 275 13.53 -8.80 -12.94
N ILE A 276 14.52 -9.63 -12.60
CA ILE A 276 15.94 -9.38 -12.90
C ILE A 276 16.48 -10.65 -13.54
N LEU A 277 17.02 -10.52 -14.75
CA LEU A 277 17.51 -11.64 -15.56
C LEU A 277 18.96 -11.40 -15.96
N PRO A 278 19.89 -12.35 -15.75
CA PRO A 278 21.26 -12.24 -16.21
C PRO A 278 21.32 -11.94 -17.71
N LYS A 279 22.23 -11.05 -18.12
CA LYS A 279 22.32 -10.60 -19.51
C LYS A 279 22.91 -11.72 -20.38
N ARG A 280 22.29 -11.95 -21.54
CA ARG A 280 22.84 -12.74 -22.66
C ARG A 280 22.95 -11.87 -23.91
N THR A 281 21.84 -11.67 -24.60
CA THR A 281 21.72 -10.73 -25.73
C THR A 281 20.43 -9.92 -25.60
N ALA A 282 20.34 -8.80 -26.33
CA ALA A 282 19.13 -7.98 -26.34
C ALA A 282 17.94 -8.73 -26.94
N GLU A 283 18.17 -9.52 -27.98
CA GLU A 283 17.18 -10.37 -28.65
C GLU A 283 16.65 -11.45 -27.70
N HIS A 284 17.55 -12.06 -26.91
CA HIS A 284 17.16 -13.04 -25.91
C HIS A 284 16.27 -12.42 -24.83
N PHE A 285 16.61 -11.22 -24.35
CA PHE A 285 15.77 -10.51 -23.40
C PHE A 285 14.40 -10.14 -24.00
N LYS A 286 14.32 -9.77 -25.28
CA LYS A 286 13.03 -9.53 -25.96
C LYS A 286 12.17 -10.78 -26.00
N MET A 287 12.74 -11.96 -26.27
CA MET A 287 12.02 -13.23 -26.18
C MET A 287 11.52 -13.51 -24.76
N GLN A 288 12.37 -13.29 -23.75
CA GLN A 288 11.98 -13.43 -22.35
C GLN A 288 10.84 -12.48 -21.97
N PHE A 289 10.90 -11.23 -22.43
CA PHE A 289 9.85 -10.24 -22.22
C PHE A 289 8.52 -10.65 -22.88
N GLN A 290 8.58 -11.18 -24.11
CA GLN A 290 7.38 -11.70 -24.81
C GLN A 290 6.74 -12.87 -24.05
N HIS A 291 7.55 -13.77 -23.49
CA HIS A 291 7.04 -14.85 -22.63
C HIS A 291 6.39 -14.30 -21.35
N ILE A 292 7.04 -13.36 -20.66
CA ILE A 292 6.46 -12.71 -19.47
C ILE A 292 5.11 -12.06 -19.82
N ARG A 293 5.04 -11.38 -20.97
CA ARG A 293 3.81 -10.74 -21.45
C ARG A 293 2.71 -11.76 -21.75
N SER A 294 3.02 -12.87 -22.42
CA SER A 294 2.01 -13.90 -22.71
C SER A 294 1.44 -14.52 -21.44
N VAL A 295 2.26 -14.69 -20.40
CA VAL A 295 1.79 -15.14 -19.08
C VAL A 295 0.88 -14.09 -18.42
N VAL A 296 1.19 -12.79 -18.53
CA VAL A 296 0.26 -11.74 -18.05
C VAL A 296 -1.06 -11.79 -18.82
N ASP A 297 -1.00 -11.88 -20.15
CA ASP A 297 -2.19 -11.90 -21.02
C ASP A 297 -3.07 -13.14 -20.79
N SER A 298 -2.51 -14.22 -20.22
CA SER A 298 -3.26 -15.41 -19.81
C SER A 298 -4.13 -15.20 -18.56
N VAL A 299 -3.85 -14.16 -17.76
CA VAL A 299 -4.57 -13.89 -16.52
C VAL A 299 -5.78 -12.99 -16.83
N PRO A 300 -7.02 -13.42 -16.54
CA PRO A 300 -8.21 -12.63 -16.86
C PRO A 300 -8.16 -11.22 -16.27
N LYS A 301 -8.42 -10.20 -17.11
CA LYS A 301 -8.52 -8.77 -16.71
C LYS A 301 -7.32 -8.20 -15.95
N VAL A 302 -6.14 -8.78 -16.12
CA VAL A 302 -4.88 -8.22 -15.64
C VAL A 302 -4.13 -7.69 -16.85
N GLU A 303 -3.74 -6.42 -16.79
CA GLU A 303 -3.05 -5.73 -17.87
C GLU A 303 -1.82 -5.02 -17.31
N LEU A 304 -0.70 -5.07 -18.03
CA LEU A 304 0.49 -4.29 -17.70
C LEU A 304 0.26 -2.82 -18.02
N GLU A 305 0.55 -1.96 -17.05
CA GLU A 305 0.56 -0.51 -17.25
C GLU A 305 1.85 -0.12 -18.01
N SER A 306 1.74 -0.02 -19.33
CA SER A 306 2.89 0.26 -20.22
C SER A 306 3.65 1.54 -19.84
N GLU A 307 2.95 2.62 -19.49
CA GLU A 307 3.56 3.89 -19.08
C GLU A 307 4.35 3.81 -17.76
N LYS A 308 4.06 2.83 -16.91
CA LYS A 308 4.76 2.62 -15.64
C LYS A 308 5.77 1.47 -15.70
N THR A 309 5.68 0.64 -16.72
CA THR A 309 6.64 -0.44 -16.93
C THR A 309 7.99 0.17 -17.30
N GLN A 310 9.04 -0.25 -16.59
CA GLN A 310 10.39 0.26 -16.79
C GLN A 310 11.33 -0.89 -17.06
N ILE A 311 12.08 -0.78 -18.16
CA ILE A 311 13.13 -1.71 -18.55
C ILE A 311 14.48 -1.02 -18.38
N PHE A 312 15.40 -1.72 -17.75
CA PHE A 312 16.76 -1.25 -17.55
C PHE A 312 17.76 -2.32 -17.95
N GLU A 313 18.91 -1.88 -18.46
CA GLU A 313 20.12 -2.69 -18.59
C GLU A 313 21.10 -2.24 -17.52
N TYR A 314 21.69 -3.20 -16.81
CA TYR A 314 22.83 -2.98 -15.94
C TYR A 314 24.07 -3.64 -16.54
N SER A 315 25.17 -2.92 -16.61
CA SER A 315 26.48 -3.45 -16.98
C SER A 315 27.58 -2.66 -16.27
N ASN A 316 28.46 -3.36 -15.55
CA ASN A 316 29.68 -2.81 -14.94
C ASN A 316 29.44 -1.53 -14.11
N GLY A 317 28.47 -1.57 -13.21
CA GLY A 317 28.17 -0.43 -12.32
C GLY A 317 27.46 0.73 -13.00
N THR A 318 26.93 0.53 -14.21
CA THR A 318 26.13 1.52 -14.94
C THR A 318 24.75 0.95 -15.21
N ILE A 319 23.70 1.73 -14.93
CA ILE A 319 22.33 1.39 -15.29
C ILE A 319 21.87 2.31 -16.43
N LYS A 320 21.17 1.77 -17.42
CA LYS A 320 20.59 2.53 -18.54
C LYS A 320 19.14 2.15 -18.75
N SER A 321 18.28 3.12 -18.99
CA SER A 321 16.92 2.86 -19.46
C SER A 321 16.94 2.24 -20.85
N ARG A 322 16.11 1.20 -21.06
CA ARG A 322 15.95 0.44 -22.32
C ARG A 322 14.47 0.24 -22.68
N ASN A 323 13.64 1.21 -22.32
CA ASN A 323 12.21 1.18 -22.62
C ASN A 323 11.98 1.14 -24.13
N GLU A 324 12.63 2.03 -24.88
CA GLU A 324 12.42 2.16 -26.34
C GLU A 324 12.83 0.91 -27.12
N ASP A 325 13.73 0.10 -26.55
CA ASP A 325 14.23 -1.11 -27.21
C ASP A 325 13.25 -2.28 -27.11
N VAL A 326 12.36 -2.27 -26.11
CA VAL A 326 11.51 -3.42 -25.73
C VAL A 326 10.03 -3.07 -25.72
N LEU A 327 9.66 -1.86 -25.28
CA LEU A 327 8.30 -1.39 -25.12
C LEU A 327 7.90 -0.49 -26.30
N SER A 328 6.71 -0.74 -26.87
CA SER A 328 6.17 0.10 -27.94
C SER A 328 5.71 1.45 -27.40
N ASN A 329 6.15 2.54 -28.02
CA ASN A 329 5.74 3.93 -27.72
C ASN A 329 6.06 4.41 -26.28
N VAL A 330 7.00 3.77 -25.58
CA VAL A 330 7.44 4.21 -24.25
C VAL A 330 8.86 4.75 -24.34
N LYS A 331 9.01 6.05 -24.09
CA LYS A 331 10.32 6.72 -24.11
C LYS A 331 11.23 6.23 -22.99
N ASN A 332 12.52 6.35 -23.22
CA ASN A 332 13.53 6.09 -22.19
C ASN A 332 13.34 7.05 -21.01
N GLY A 333 13.40 6.46 -19.82
CA GLY A 333 13.29 7.17 -18.55
C GLY A 333 14.65 7.69 -18.08
N LYS A 334 14.76 7.86 -16.76
CA LYS A 334 16.03 8.22 -16.12
C LYS A 334 16.88 6.97 -15.92
N ASP A 335 18.19 7.12 -15.96
CA ASP A 335 19.18 6.07 -15.73
C ASP A 335 19.36 5.76 -14.22
N PHE A 336 18.24 5.46 -13.55
CA PHE A 336 18.22 4.90 -12.21
C PHE A 336 16.93 4.14 -11.95
N MET A 337 17.04 3.04 -11.21
CA MET A 337 15.93 2.20 -10.83
C MET A 337 15.29 2.70 -9.54
N ASN A 338 13.96 2.78 -9.48
CA ASN A 338 13.23 3.00 -8.24
C ASN A 338 12.47 1.74 -7.83
N TYR A 339 12.77 1.18 -6.67
CA TYR A 339 12.06 -0.01 -6.17
C TYR A 339 11.85 0.06 -4.66
N LEU A 340 10.61 -0.21 -4.22
CA LEU A 340 10.18 -0.28 -2.81
C LEU A 340 10.67 0.88 -1.89
N GLY A 341 10.79 2.08 -2.45
CA GLY A 341 11.17 3.30 -1.71
C GLY A 341 12.65 3.66 -1.77
N PHE A 342 13.45 2.91 -2.53
CA PHE A 342 14.86 3.15 -2.76
C PHE A 342 15.13 3.49 -4.23
N THR A 343 16.26 4.14 -4.45
CA THR A 343 16.79 4.48 -5.78
C THR A 343 18.19 3.88 -5.91
N PHE A 344 18.45 3.24 -7.04
CA PHE A 344 19.76 2.66 -7.38
C PHE A 344 20.21 3.17 -8.75
N ASP A 345 21.37 3.80 -8.81
CA ASP A 345 21.94 4.42 -10.02
C ASP A 345 23.02 3.54 -10.71
N GLY A 346 23.13 2.29 -10.30
CA GLY A 346 24.16 1.35 -10.76
C GLY A 346 25.35 1.23 -9.80
N ARG A 347 25.63 2.25 -8.98
CA ARG A 347 26.72 2.21 -7.99
C ARG A 347 26.21 2.43 -6.57
N THR A 348 25.44 3.50 -6.38
CA THR A 348 24.99 3.98 -5.08
C THR A 348 23.52 3.69 -4.84
N VAL A 349 23.18 3.43 -3.58
CA VAL A 349 21.79 3.30 -3.13
C VAL A 349 21.41 4.52 -2.32
N SER A 350 20.23 5.07 -2.58
CA SER A 350 19.66 6.18 -1.83
C SER A 350 18.18 5.97 -1.50
N ILE A 351 17.66 6.72 -0.53
CA ILE A 351 16.21 6.77 -0.30
C ILE A 351 15.58 7.57 -1.43
N ARG A 352 14.51 7.05 -2.03
CA ARG A 352 13.84 7.68 -3.17
C ARG A 352 13.52 9.15 -2.92
N ASP A 353 13.92 10.02 -3.84
CA ASP A 353 13.76 11.48 -3.73
C ASP A 353 12.33 11.94 -3.44
N LYS A 354 11.34 11.24 -4.01
CA LYS A 354 9.92 11.50 -3.76
C LYS A 354 9.55 11.32 -2.28
N THR A 355 10.13 10.34 -1.61
CA THR A 355 9.95 10.08 -0.18
C THR A 355 10.57 11.21 0.64
N ILE A 356 11.80 11.61 0.30
CA ILE A 356 12.53 12.71 0.95
C ILE A 356 11.78 14.03 0.79
N SER A 357 11.31 14.32 -0.42
CA SER A 357 10.58 15.54 -0.77
C SER A 357 9.26 15.63 -0.01
N LYS A 358 8.50 14.53 0.07
CA LYS A 358 7.25 14.47 0.84
C LYS A 358 7.49 14.70 2.33
N TYR A 359 8.58 14.18 2.87
CA TYR A 359 9.00 14.42 4.25
C TYR A 359 9.29 15.91 4.50
N TYR A 360 10.16 16.54 3.70
CA TYR A 360 10.50 17.95 3.87
C TYR A 360 9.31 18.88 3.60
N TYR A 361 8.46 18.56 2.62
CA TYR A 361 7.23 19.32 2.37
C TYR A 361 6.34 19.37 3.61
N ARG A 362 6.11 18.22 4.27
CA ARG A 362 5.31 18.15 5.51
C ARG A 362 5.96 18.92 6.65
N LEU A 363 7.27 18.80 6.80
CA LEU A 363 8.05 19.54 7.80
C LEU A 363 7.94 21.06 7.58
N TYR A 364 8.21 21.54 6.36
CA TYR A 364 8.19 22.96 6.04
C TYR A 364 6.79 23.57 6.12
N ARG A 365 5.72 22.84 5.82
CA ARG A 365 4.35 23.34 6.06
C ARG A 365 4.08 23.63 7.53
N LYS A 366 4.57 22.79 8.43
CA LYS A 366 4.44 23.03 9.87
C LYS A 366 5.31 24.19 10.31
N LEU A 367 6.57 24.23 9.88
CA LEU A 367 7.49 25.32 10.20
C LEU A 367 6.99 26.67 9.69
N LYS A 368 6.48 26.76 8.46
CA LYS A 368 5.84 27.98 7.93
C LYS A 368 4.67 28.44 8.79
N THR A 369 3.90 27.52 9.36
CA THR A 369 2.82 27.88 10.28
C THR A 369 3.38 28.51 11.55
N VAL A 370 4.42 27.92 12.14
CA VAL A 370 5.10 28.46 13.33
C VAL A 370 5.65 29.85 13.06
N VAL A 371 6.35 30.02 11.94
CA VAL A 371 6.97 31.30 11.52
C VAL A 371 5.89 32.36 11.33
N ARG A 372 4.86 32.09 10.52
CA ARG A 372 3.76 33.05 10.27
C ARG A 372 3.03 33.50 11.54
N THR A 373 3.06 32.67 12.59
CA THR A 373 2.39 32.96 13.86
C THR A 373 3.34 33.54 14.91
N ASN A 374 4.59 33.85 14.56
CA ASN A 374 5.68 34.24 15.47
C ASN A 374 5.82 33.30 16.67
N GLY A 375 5.55 32.01 16.46
CA GLY A 375 5.57 31.01 17.53
C GLY A 375 4.43 31.14 18.56
N ILE A 376 3.34 31.85 18.28
CA ILE A 376 2.22 32.09 19.21
C ILE A 376 0.89 31.64 18.57
N THR A 377 0.10 30.85 19.29
CA THR A 377 -1.23 30.42 18.82
C THR A 377 -2.27 31.54 18.89
N LYS A 378 -3.42 31.36 18.23
CA LYS A 378 -4.57 32.28 18.37
C LYS A 378 -5.04 32.48 19.82
N LYS A 379 -4.79 31.51 20.70
CA LYS A 379 -5.10 31.57 22.14
C LYS A 379 -3.93 32.15 22.97
N ARG A 380 -3.00 32.87 22.33
CA ARG A 380 -1.79 33.47 22.92
C ARG A 380 -0.79 32.50 23.60
N ASN A 381 -0.93 31.19 23.41
CA ASN A 381 0.03 30.21 23.92
C ASN A 381 1.24 30.07 22.99
N ARG A 382 2.45 29.95 23.57
CA ARG A 382 3.68 29.65 22.82
C ARG A 382 3.63 28.27 22.18
N ILE A 383 3.94 28.18 20.89
CA ILE A 383 3.96 26.94 20.14
C ILE A 383 5.21 26.17 20.52
N SER A 384 5.01 25.06 21.23
CA SER A 384 6.10 24.13 21.53
C SER A 384 6.66 23.50 20.24
N SER A 385 7.96 23.64 20.04
CA SER A 385 8.69 22.95 18.96
C SER A 385 8.83 21.45 19.21
N ARG A 386 8.43 20.94 20.39
CA ARG A 386 8.50 19.52 20.77
C ARG A 386 7.87 18.62 19.73
N ASN A 387 6.64 18.90 19.33
CA ASN A 387 5.91 18.15 18.30
C ASN A 387 6.63 18.11 16.93
N ILE A 388 7.41 19.15 16.59
CA ILE A 388 8.19 19.18 15.35
C ILE A 388 9.40 18.27 15.48
N TYR A 389 10.15 18.37 16.58
CA TYR A 389 11.31 17.52 16.81
C TYR A 389 10.94 16.05 17.01
N GLU A 390 9.85 15.74 17.71
CA GLU A 390 9.35 14.37 17.84
C GLU A 390 8.93 13.79 16.49
N LYS A 391 8.26 14.55 15.62
CA LYS A 391 7.79 14.00 14.33
C LYS A 391 8.83 14.03 13.21
N TYR A 392 9.83 14.90 13.28
CA TYR A 392 10.74 15.20 12.17
C TYR A 392 12.21 15.26 12.59
N SER A 393 12.59 14.69 13.73
CA SER A 393 14.01 14.58 14.05
C SER A 393 14.37 13.32 14.82
N ILE A 394 15.68 13.14 14.99
CA ILE A 394 16.24 12.07 15.83
C ILE A 394 15.63 12.05 17.25
N LYS A 395 15.14 13.19 17.75
CA LYS A 395 14.53 13.27 19.09
C LYS A 395 13.31 12.35 19.22
N GLY A 396 12.47 12.25 18.19
CA GLY A 396 11.37 11.27 18.23
C GLY A 396 11.74 9.88 17.76
N ALA A 397 12.92 9.69 17.16
CA ALA A 397 13.42 8.35 16.86
C ALA A 397 13.88 7.62 18.14
N ALA A 398 14.22 8.36 19.20
CA ALA A 398 14.70 7.85 20.48
C ALA A 398 13.63 7.71 21.58
N VAL A 399 12.39 8.17 21.34
CA VAL A 399 11.34 8.27 22.38
C VAL A 399 10.44 7.02 22.46
N GLY A 400 10.47 6.15 21.45
CA GLY A 400 9.59 4.99 21.36
C GLY A 400 10.21 3.68 21.85
N LYS A 401 9.77 3.15 23.00
CA LYS A 401 10.07 1.77 23.44
C LYS A 401 9.25 0.70 22.67
N ARG A 402 8.27 1.08 21.83
CA ARG A 402 7.44 0.16 21.03
C ARG A 402 7.72 0.27 19.53
N HIS A 403 7.55 -0.86 18.83
CA HIS A 403 7.72 -1.02 17.38
C HIS A 403 6.91 -0.06 16.49
N GLN A 404 5.92 0.66 17.05
CA GLN A 404 4.97 1.54 16.34
C GLN A 404 5.23 3.05 16.51
N ASP A 405 6.21 3.45 17.33
CA ASP A 405 6.42 4.85 17.73
C ASP A 405 7.52 5.57 16.91
N GLY A 406 7.95 4.98 15.80
CA GLY A 406 9.02 5.52 14.96
C GLY A 406 8.55 6.62 14.00
N ASN A 407 9.39 7.64 13.79
CA ASN A 407 9.18 8.63 12.75
C ASN A 407 9.96 8.28 11.46
N PHE A 408 9.93 9.14 10.45
CA PHE A 408 10.68 8.88 9.20
C PHE A 408 12.19 8.72 9.41
N ILE A 409 12.77 9.35 10.43
CA ILE A 409 14.19 9.17 10.79
C ILE A 409 14.44 7.76 11.34
N THR A 410 13.49 7.15 12.07
CA THR A 410 13.58 5.74 12.48
C THR A 410 13.65 4.81 11.28
N TYR A 411 12.83 5.07 10.24
CA TYR A 411 12.92 4.34 8.98
C TYR A 411 14.28 4.52 8.30
N ALA A 412 14.77 5.76 8.20
CA ALA A 412 16.07 6.06 7.60
C ALA A 412 17.24 5.39 8.35
N LEU A 413 17.21 5.37 9.69
CA LEU A 413 18.18 4.65 10.52
C LEU A 413 18.16 3.15 10.25
N LYS A 414 16.96 2.56 10.11
CA LYS A 414 16.84 1.15 9.75
C LYS A 414 17.42 0.90 8.35
N ALA A 415 17.13 1.76 7.38
CA ALA A 415 17.69 1.67 6.04
C ALA A 415 19.23 1.76 6.03
N GLU A 416 19.81 2.70 6.78
CA GLU A 416 21.28 2.87 6.92
C GLU A 416 21.95 1.60 7.47
N ARG A 417 21.30 0.89 8.41
CA ARG A 417 21.81 -0.38 8.94
C ARG A 417 21.82 -1.50 7.89
N PHE A 418 20.80 -1.57 7.05
CA PHE A 418 20.70 -2.59 5.99
C PHE A 418 21.63 -2.30 4.82
N PHE A 419 21.77 -1.03 4.43
CA PHE A 419 22.64 -0.56 3.36
C PHE A 419 23.95 0.01 3.93
N LYS A 420 24.65 -0.76 4.78
CA LYS A 420 25.90 -0.33 5.41
C LYS A 420 26.93 0.04 4.33
N GLY A 421 27.52 1.23 4.44
CA GLY A 421 28.47 1.77 3.46
C GLY A 421 27.87 2.72 2.42
N GLU A 422 26.55 2.67 2.20
CA GLU A 422 25.86 3.55 1.23
C GLU A 422 25.59 4.93 1.85
N ARG A 423 26.57 5.84 1.73
CA ARG A 423 26.51 7.20 2.32
C ARG A 423 25.24 7.97 1.90
N ALA A 424 24.75 7.73 0.69
CA ALA A 424 23.57 8.42 0.15
C ALA A 424 22.27 8.07 0.91
N VAL A 425 22.15 6.87 1.50
CA VAL A 425 21.03 6.49 2.39
C VAL A 425 21.02 7.33 3.67
N ALA A 426 22.20 7.69 4.20
CA ALA A 426 22.36 8.40 5.47
C ALA A 426 22.13 9.93 5.39
N LEU A 427 22.08 10.51 4.18
CA LEU A 427 22.08 11.98 3.98
C LEU A 427 20.94 12.71 4.71
N ILE A 428 19.75 12.10 4.78
CA ILE A 428 18.59 12.70 5.46
C ILE A 428 18.88 12.88 6.96
N ARG A 429 19.45 11.84 7.59
CA ARG A 429 19.81 11.86 9.01
C ARG A 429 20.84 12.96 9.29
N GLN A 430 21.80 13.17 8.39
CA GLN A 430 22.85 14.18 8.61
C GLN A 430 22.31 15.61 8.49
N ARG A 431 21.36 15.85 7.58
CA ARG A 431 20.95 17.23 7.20
C ARG A 431 19.65 17.72 7.87
N HIS A 432 18.81 16.84 8.42
CA HIS A 432 17.47 17.24 8.90
C HIS A 432 17.51 18.26 10.06
N MET A 433 18.37 18.09 11.06
CA MET A 433 18.46 19.02 12.20
C MET A 433 18.90 20.42 11.79
N GLN A 434 19.90 20.52 10.91
CA GLN A 434 20.38 21.80 10.37
C GLN A 434 19.26 22.51 9.60
N LYS A 435 18.51 21.79 8.76
CA LYS A 435 17.37 22.34 8.02
C LYS A 435 16.24 22.83 8.94
N ILE A 436 15.94 22.12 10.02
CA ILE A 436 14.96 22.57 11.02
C ILE A 436 15.43 23.87 11.70
N ARG A 437 16.67 23.88 12.21
CA ARG A 437 17.25 25.05 12.89
C ARG A 437 17.29 26.28 11.97
N LYS A 438 17.71 26.12 10.71
CA LYS A 438 17.77 27.22 9.73
C LYS A 438 16.41 27.88 9.51
N GLN A 439 15.32 27.12 9.51
CA GLN A 439 13.97 27.67 9.34
C GLN A 439 13.43 28.30 10.63
N LEU A 440 13.71 27.71 11.81
CA LEU A 440 13.27 28.29 13.08
C LEU A 440 13.99 29.59 13.43
N LYS A 441 15.25 29.77 13.00
CA LYS A 441 15.97 31.05 13.19
C LYS A 441 15.24 32.25 12.57
N LYS A 442 14.48 32.05 11.50
CA LYS A 442 13.66 33.12 10.88
C LYS A 442 12.63 33.70 11.85
N VAL A 443 12.10 32.87 12.75
CA VAL A 443 11.13 33.30 13.78
C VAL A 443 11.79 34.20 14.82
N ASN A 444 13.04 33.91 15.19
CA ASN A 444 13.76 34.70 16.19
C ASN A 444 14.19 36.07 15.63
N ASN A 445 14.55 36.15 14.36
CA ASN A 445 14.94 37.42 13.74
C ASN A 445 13.74 38.37 13.54
N GLU A 446 12.52 37.85 13.36
CA GLU A 446 11.28 38.65 13.26
C GLU A 446 10.72 39.09 14.63
N LEU A 447 11.20 38.51 15.73
CA LEU A 447 10.86 38.90 17.11
C LEU A 447 11.85 39.91 17.72
N SER A 448 12.95 40.23 17.03
CA SER A 448 13.95 41.22 17.44
C SER A 448 14.05 42.51 16.57
N PRO A 449 12.98 43.09 15.94
CA PRO A 449 13.15 44.37 15.24
C PRO A 449 13.16 45.61 16.15
N HIS A 450 12.88 45.49 17.44
CA HIS A 450 12.90 46.63 18.38
C HIS A 450 13.59 46.24 19.69
N SER A 451 14.88 46.49 19.74
CA SER A 451 15.66 46.67 20.96
C SER A 451 16.60 47.83 20.74
#